data_AF-A0A8E1RWT7-F1
#
_entry.id   AF-A0A8E1RWT7-F1
#
_cell.length_a   1.000
_cell.length_b   1.000
_cell.length_c   1.000
_cell.angle_alpha   90.00
_cell.angle_beta   90.00
_cell.angle_gamma   90.00
#
_symmetry.space_group_name_H-M   'P 1'
#
loop_
_entity.id
_entity.type
_entity.pdbx_description
1 polymer ?
#
loop_
_entity_poly.entity_id
_entity_poly.type
_entity_poly.pdbx_seq_one_letter_code
_entity_poly.pdbx_strand_id
1 'polypeptide(L)'
;MERKLTTFLAQDAQKQMNTLRHLVFHDILTLDSAQNTLTWWPEQKTIPLNEAQKRFFSCLLLRITSKRQIIATVWNESYPGISDNNYHQLLFQSRALLKRYGLPDGLLVTLPYHGVRLNEEKLMAITR
;
A
#
# COMPACT_ATOMS: atom_id res chain seq x y z
N MET A 1 40.80 6.02 -16.50
CA MET A 1 40.02 4.76 -16.40
C MET A 1 38.88 4.97 -15.39
N GLU A 2 37.87 5.80 -15.72
CA GLU A 2 36.96 6.34 -14.69
C GLU A 2 35.46 6.30 -15.07
N ARG A 3 35.08 5.66 -16.18
CA ARG A 3 33.68 5.64 -16.64
C ARG A 3 32.84 4.48 -16.12
N LYS A 4 33.44 3.50 -15.42
CA LYS A 4 32.70 2.33 -14.94
C LYS A 4 31.98 2.59 -13.60
N LEU A 5 32.56 3.37 -12.68
CA LEU A 5 31.97 3.57 -11.34
C LEU A 5 30.61 4.31 -11.34
N THR A 6 30.44 5.31 -12.21
CA THR A 6 29.20 6.11 -12.29
C THR A 6 28.01 5.35 -12.87
N THR A 7 28.24 4.28 -13.64
CA THR A 7 27.15 3.48 -14.22
C THR A 7 26.56 2.50 -13.20
N PHE A 8 27.39 1.92 -12.31
CA PHE A 8 26.92 0.96 -11.29
C PHE A 8 26.00 1.63 -10.25
N LEU A 9 26.36 2.82 -9.73
CA LEU A 9 25.54 3.53 -8.73
C LEU A 9 24.16 3.95 -9.27
N ALA A 10 24.07 4.34 -10.53
CA ALA A 10 22.81 4.69 -11.18
C ALA A 10 21.91 3.45 -11.39
N GLN A 11 22.50 2.29 -11.67
CA GLN A 11 21.77 1.03 -11.82
C GLN A 11 21.22 0.54 -10.48
N ASP A 12 21.96 0.65 -9.38
CA ASP A 12 21.48 0.32 -8.03
C ASP A 12 20.35 1.26 -7.58
N ALA A 13 20.48 2.57 -7.81
CA ALA A 13 19.42 3.54 -7.52
C ALA A 13 18.15 3.29 -8.36
N GLN A 14 18.30 2.98 -9.65
CA GLN A 14 17.17 2.65 -10.53
C GLN A 14 16.51 1.32 -10.13
N LYS A 15 17.28 0.34 -9.67
CA LYS A 15 16.79 -0.94 -9.17
C LYS A 15 16.04 -0.75 -7.85
N GLN A 16 16.58 0.04 -6.91
CA GLN A 16 15.91 0.44 -5.67
C GLN A 16 14.63 1.27 -5.93
N MET A 17 14.65 2.20 -6.89
CA MET A 17 13.46 2.97 -7.29
C MET A 17 12.39 2.08 -7.96
N ASN A 18 12.79 1.10 -8.76
CA ASN A 18 11.86 0.12 -9.33
C ASN A 18 11.29 -0.84 -8.26
N THR A 19 12.05 -1.17 -7.21
CA THR A 19 11.55 -1.97 -6.08
C THR A 19 10.49 -1.22 -5.27
N LEU A 20 10.60 0.12 -5.14
CA LEU A 20 9.57 0.94 -4.50
C LEU A 20 8.35 1.19 -5.40
N ARG A 21 8.52 1.05 -6.72
CA ARG A 21 7.44 1.25 -7.69
C ARG A 21 6.40 0.14 -7.62
N HIS A 22 6.83 -1.11 -7.42
CA HIS A 22 5.93 -2.26 -7.31
C HIS A 22 6.11 -2.90 -5.94
N LEU A 23 5.18 -2.63 -5.03
CA LEU A 23 5.14 -3.32 -3.75
C LEU A 23 4.36 -4.61 -3.93
N VAL A 24 5.09 -5.73 -4.01
CA VAL A 24 4.53 -7.07 -4.12
C VAL A 24 4.37 -7.66 -2.73
N PHE A 25 3.22 -8.28 -2.49
CA PHE A 25 2.91 -8.96 -1.24
C PHE A 25 2.48 -10.40 -1.55
N HIS A 26 3.39 -11.33 -1.25
CA HIS A 26 3.22 -12.78 -1.42
C HIS A 26 2.68 -13.20 -2.80
N ASP A 27 3.00 -12.46 -3.86
CA ASP A 27 2.47 -12.67 -5.24
C ASP A 27 0.93 -12.64 -5.35
N ILE A 28 0.24 -12.20 -4.30
CA ILE A 28 -1.22 -12.12 -4.21
C ILE A 28 -1.69 -10.70 -4.50
N LEU A 29 -0.99 -9.72 -3.94
CA LEU A 29 -1.25 -8.30 -4.14
C LEU A 29 -0.02 -7.62 -4.72
N THR A 30 -0.22 -6.73 -5.68
CA THR A 30 0.84 -5.85 -6.19
C THR A 30 0.32 -4.44 -6.31
N LEU A 31 0.97 -3.52 -5.60
CA LEU A 31 0.70 -2.10 -5.72
C LEU A 31 1.69 -1.47 -6.69
N ASP A 32 1.20 -0.93 -7.80
CA ASP A 32 1.97 -0.11 -8.73
C ASP A 32 1.79 1.37 -8.35
N SER A 33 2.86 1.97 -7.82
CA SER A 33 2.89 3.37 -7.41
C SER A 33 2.90 4.37 -8.56
N ALA A 34 3.24 3.95 -9.78
CA ALA A 34 3.27 4.80 -10.96
C ALA A 34 1.93 4.80 -11.69
N GLN A 35 1.23 3.67 -11.70
CA GLN A 35 -0.12 3.57 -12.26
C GLN A 35 -1.21 3.88 -11.23
N ASN A 36 -0.86 3.99 -9.95
CA ASN A 36 -1.79 4.13 -8.84
C ASN A 36 -2.82 2.99 -8.85
N THR A 37 -2.36 1.76 -9.03
CA THR A 37 -3.23 0.58 -9.11
C THR A 37 -2.82 -0.48 -8.11
N LEU A 38 -3.81 -1.17 -7.55
CA LEU A 38 -3.63 -2.37 -6.76
C LEU A 38 -4.14 -3.57 -7.55
N THR A 39 -3.23 -4.47 -7.92
CA THR A 39 -3.56 -5.70 -8.62
C THR A 39 -3.74 -6.83 -7.61
N TRP A 40 -4.89 -7.49 -7.69
CA TRP A 40 -5.25 -8.71 -7.00
C TRP A 40 -5.08 -9.88 -7.95
N TRP A 41 -4.00 -10.65 -7.77
CA TRP A 41 -3.60 -11.71 -8.69
C TRP A 41 -4.51 -12.94 -8.70
N PRO A 42 -5.11 -13.40 -7.58
CA PRO A 42 -5.98 -14.58 -7.60
C PRO A 42 -7.13 -14.50 -8.60
N GLU A 43 -7.61 -13.28 -8.91
CA GLU A 43 -8.65 -13.06 -9.93
C GLU A 43 -8.19 -12.10 -11.04
N GLN A 44 -6.90 -11.77 -11.10
CA GLN A 44 -6.30 -10.80 -12.04
C GLN A 44 -7.06 -9.46 -12.11
N LYS A 45 -7.53 -8.97 -10.96
CA LYS A 45 -8.31 -7.73 -10.88
C LYS A 45 -7.39 -6.55 -10.61
N THR A 46 -7.47 -5.52 -11.44
CA THR A 46 -6.76 -4.26 -11.21
C THR A 46 -7.71 -3.21 -10.64
N ILE A 47 -7.36 -2.70 -9.46
CA ILE A 47 -8.15 -1.73 -8.72
C ILE A 47 -7.46 -0.36 -8.85
N PRO A 48 -8.07 0.64 -9.50
CA PRO A 48 -7.55 1.99 -9.52
C PRO A 48 -7.66 2.63 -8.12
N LEU A 49 -6.59 3.29 -7.70
CA LEU A 49 -6.47 3.98 -6.42
C LEU A 49 -6.27 5.48 -6.65
N ASN A 50 -6.73 6.29 -5.70
CA ASN A 50 -6.26 7.67 -5.58
C ASN A 50 -4.93 7.73 -4.81
N GLU A 51 -4.27 8.90 -4.79
CA GLU A 51 -2.97 9.07 -4.11
C GLU A 51 -3.00 8.72 -2.62
N ALA A 52 -4.07 9.08 -1.91
CA ALA A 52 -4.20 8.78 -0.49
C ALA A 52 -4.33 7.26 -0.24
N GLN A 53 -5.15 6.59 -1.04
CA GLN A 53 -5.33 5.14 -1.02
C GLN A 53 -4.03 4.41 -1.38
N LYS A 54 -3.32 4.87 -2.41
CA LYS A 54 -2.01 4.32 -2.80
C LYS A 54 -1.02 4.38 -1.65
N ARG A 55 -0.85 5.54 -1.02
CA ARG A 55 0.05 5.69 0.14
C ARG A 55 -0.41 4.82 1.30
N PHE A 56 -1.72 4.74 1.54
CA PHE A 56 -2.30 3.91 2.58
C PHE A 56 -2.01 2.41 2.36
N PHE A 57 -2.24 1.90 1.16
CA PHE A 57 -1.89 0.53 0.81
C PHE A 57 -0.37 0.30 0.83
N SER A 58 0.43 1.30 0.44
CA SER A 58 1.90 1.22 0.58
C SER A 58 2.31 1.01 2.04
N CYS A 59 1.73 1.78 2.98
CA CYS A 59 1.97 1.59 4.41
C CYS A 59 1.63 0.16 4.85
N LEU A 60 0.46 -0.33 4.45
CA LEU A 60 0.00 -1.66 4.83
C LEU A 60 0.91 -2.78 4.30
N LEU A 61 1.35 -2.70 3.04
CA LEU A 61 2.25 -3.67 2.41
C LEU A 61 3.66 -3.62 3.05
N LEU A 62 4.08 -2.44 3.51
CA LEU A 62 5.31 -2.24 4.27
C LEU A 62 5.17 -2.56 5.78
N ARG A 63 4.04 -3.12 6.21
CA ARG A 63 3.74 -3.47 7.62
C ARG A 63 3.73 -2.28 8.59
N ILE A 64 3.50 -1.07 8.08
CA ILE A 64 3.24 0.12 8.89
C ILE A 64 1.79 0.07 9.38
N THR A 65 1.60 -0.27 10.65
CA THR A 65 0.26 -0.49 11.25
C THR A 65 -0.19 0.59 12.21
N SER A 66 0.71 1.49 12.61
CA SER A 66 0.41 2.57 13.55
C SER A 66 -0.40 3.66 12.86
N LYS A 67 -1.53 4.04 13.46
CA LYS A 67 -2.39 5.12 12.96
C LYS A 67 -1.62 6.42 12.72
N ARG A 68 -0.75 6.82 13.66
CA ARG A 68 0.06 8.04 13.52
C ARG A 68 1.01 7.96 12.33
N GLN A 69 1.70 6.83 12.15
CA GLN A 69 2.63 6.65 11.03
C GLN A 69 1.90 6.61 9.69
N ILE A 70 0.74 5.96 9.63
CA ILE A 70 -0.10 5.94 8.43
C ILE A 70 -0.55 7.36 8.08
N ILE A 71 -1.06 8.13 9.05
CA ILE A 71 -1.48 9.53 8.82
C ILE A 71 -0.30 10.36 8.29
N ALA A 72 0.85 10.27 8.96
CA ALA A 72 2.05 11.00 8.56
C ALA A 72 2.51 10.62 7.14
N THR A 73 2.47 9.34 6.77
CA THR A 73 2.93 8.86 5.46
C THR A 73 1.93 9.20 4.34
N VAL A 74 0.63 9.08 4.60
CA VAL A 74 -0.41 9.32 3.60
C VAL A 74 -0.52 10.80 3.26
N TRP A 75 -0.52 11.67 4.27
CA TRP A 75 -0.73 13.09 4.03
C TRP A 75 0.56 13.91 3.97
N ASN A 76 1.71 13.34 4.35
CA ASN A 76 2.94 14.09 4.59
C ASN A 76 2.71 15.15 5.68
N GLU A 77 3.74 15.61 6.40
CA GLU A 77 3.57 16.62 7.47
C GLU A 77 3.04 17.98 6.97
N SER A 78 2.82 18.12 5.66
CA SER A 78 2.44 19.36 4.97
C SER A 78 0.99 19.81 5.19
N TYR A 79 0.10 18.98 5.74
CA TYR A 79 -1.32 19.36 5.94
C TYR A 79 -1.68 19.50 7.43
N PRO A 80 -1.64 20.71 8.00
CA PRO A 80 -1.94 20.97 9.41
C PRO A 80 -3.41 20.73 9.83
N GLY A 81 -4.27 20.23 8.92
CA GLY A 81 -5.70 19.99 9.17
C GLY A 81 -6.14 18.52 9.09
N ILE A 82 -5.22 17.57 8.92
CA ILE A 82 -5.58 16.14 8.84
C ILE A 82 -5.85 15.60 10.24
N SER A 83 -7.14 15.52 10.56
CA SER A 83 -7.63 14.89 11.78
C SER A 83 -7.80 13.38 11.65
N ASP A 84 -7.98 12.70 12.79
CA ASP A 84 -8.38 11.30 12.89
C ASP A 84 -9.59 10.93 12.01
N ASN A 85 -10.50 11.89 11.79
CA ASN A 85 -11.68 11.68 10.95
C ASN A 85 -11.31 11.33 9.50
N ASN A 86 -10.30 12.00 8.94
CA ASN A 86 -9.80 11.71 7.58
C ASN A 86 -9.24 10.29 7.49
N TYR A 87 -8.50 9.86 8.51
CA TYR A 87 -8.00 8.49 8.60
C TYR A 87 -9.14 7.47 8.61
N HIS A 88 -10.17 7.70 9.43
CA HIS A 88 -11.33 6.82 9.51
C HIS A 88 -12.12 6.79 8.19
N GLN A 89 -12.28 7.94 7.53
CA GLN A 89 -12.89 8.04 6.21
C GLN A 89 -12.08 7.29 5.15
N LEU A 90 -10.76 7.46 5.11
CA LEU A 90 -9.88 6.75 4.18
C LEU A 90 -9.95 5.23 4.39
N LEU A 91 -9.94 4.77 5.64
CA LEU A 91 -10.09 3.36 5.98
C LEU A 91 -11.44 2.82 5.51
N PHE A 92 -12.53 3.55 5.76
CA PHE A 92 -13.87 3.15 5.33
C PHE A 92 -13.98 3.08 3.80
N GLN A 93 -13.50 4.11 3.10
CA GLN A 93 -13.47 4.15 1.64
C GLN A 93 -12.60 3.03 1.05
N SER A 94 -11.46 2.74 1.67
CA SER A 94 -10.58 1.65 1.23
C SER A 94 -11.26 0.30 1.38
N ARG A 95 -11.96 0.05 2.50
CA ARG A 95 -12.77 -1.17 2.67
C ARG A 95 -13.88 -1.29 1.64
N ALA A 96 -14.62 -0.19 1.40
CA ALA A 96 -15.67 -0.16 0.41
C ALA A 96 -15.13 -0.40 -1.01
N LEU A 97 -13.95 0.13 -1.32
CA LEU A 97 -13.27 -0.10 -2.59
C LEU A 97 -12.93 -1.58 -2.77
N LEU A 98 -12.26 -2.20 -1.80
CA LEU A 98 -11.92 -3.63 -1.87
C LEU A 98 -13.19 -4.47 -2.08
N LYS A 99 -14.25 -4.20 -1.30
CA LYS A 99 -15.54 -4.90 -1.42
C LYS A 99 -16.19 -4.71 -2.78
N ARG A 100 -16.15 -3.50 -3.35
CA ARG A 100 -16.71 -3.21 -4.69
C ARG A 100 -16.03 -4.02 -5.79
N TYR A 101 -14.74 -4.31 -5.65
CA TYR A 101 -14.00 -5.14 -6.58
C TYR A 101 -14.08 -6.64 -6.24
N GLY A 102 -14.91 -7.02 -5.27
CA GLY A 102 -15.16 -8.41 -4.89
C GLY A 102 -14.08 -9.02 -4.00
N LEU A 103 -13.21 -8.21 -3.40
CA LEU A 103 -12.23 -8.72 -2.45
C LEU A 103 -12.91 -9.06 -1.12
N PRO A 104 -12.44 -10.09 -0.41
CA PRO A 104 -13.10 -10.58 0.79
C PRO A 104 -13.18 -9.52 1.90
N ASP A 105 -14.31 -9.51 2.59
CA ASP A 105 -14.48 -8.67 3.78
C ASP A 105 -13.45 -9.05 4.86
N GLY A 106 -13.01 -8.08 5.66
CA GLY A 106 -12.07 -8.33 6.76
C GLY A 106 -10.60 -8.47 6.35
N LEU A 107 -10.25 -8.11 5.10
CA LEU A 107 -8.85 -7.95 4.68
C LEU A 107 -8.13 -6.82 5.44
N LEU A 108 -8.85 -5.76 5.80
CA LEU A 108 -8.33 -4.66 6.62
C LEU A 108 -8.81 -4.81 8.06
N VAL A 109 -7.92 -5.25 8.94
CA VAL A 109 -8.21 -5.49 10.36
C VAL A 109 -7.85 -4.26 11.17
N THR A 110 -8.83 -3.67 11.86
CA THR A 110 -8.57 -2.60 12.82
C THR A 110 -7.95 -3.20 14.07
N LEU A 111 -6.82 -2.65 14.50
CA LEU A 111 -6.21 -2.94 15.79
C LEU A 111 -6.69 -1.88 16.79
N PRO A 112 -7.47 -2.25 17.82
CA PRO A 112 -7.98 -1.28 18.79
C PRO A 112 -6.83 -0.52 19.44
N TYR A 113 -6.97 0.80 19.52
CA TYR A 113 -5.98 1.75 20.07
C TYR A 113 -4.63 1.82 19.33
N HIS A 114 -4.44 1.11 18.22
CA HIS A 114 -3.15 1.08 17.50
C HIS A 114 -3.27 1.59 16.05
N GLY A 115 -4.20 1.05 15.27
CA GLY A 115 -4.35 1.41 13.86
C GLY A 115 -4.99 0.32 13.03
N VAL A 116 -4.35 -0.04 11.91
CA VAL A 116 -4.91 -1.00 10.94
C VAL A 116 -3.80 -1.81 10.29
N ARG A 117 -4.08 -3.07 10.00
CA ARG A 117 -3.18 -3.96 9.25
C ARG A 117 -3.92 -4.76 8.19
N LEU A 118 -3.17 -5.31 7.25
CA LEU A 118 -3.67 -6.36 6.36
C LEU A 118 -3.80 -7.68 7.12
N ASN A 119 -4.86 -8.42 6.83
CA ASN A 119 -5.07 -9.77 7.32
C ASN A 119 -4.31 -10.76 6.44
N GLU A 120 -3.02 -10.92 6.75
CA GLU A 120 -2.12 -11.80 5.99
C GLU A 120 -2.61 -13.26 6.00
N GLU A 121 -3.11 -13.74 7.15
CA GLU A 121 -3.66 -15.09 7.28
C GLU A 121 -4.85 -15.31 6.35
N LYS A 122 -5.75 -14.33 6.27
CA LYS A 122 -6.90 -14.40 5.36
C LYS A 122 -6.46 -14.32 3.90
N LEU A 123 -5.52 -13.43 3.57
CA LEU A 123 -4.94 -13.32 2.22
C LEU A 123 -4.35 -14.65 1.75
N MET A 124 -3.54 -15.30 2.60
CA MET A 124 -2.93 -16.58 2.29
C MET A 124 -3.95 -17.71 2.21
N ALA A 125 -4.98 -17.70 3.06
CA ALA A 125 -6.03 -18.72 3.06
C ALA A 125 -6.88 -18.72 1.78
N ILE A 126 -7.01 -17.59 1.09
CA ILE A 126 -7.74 -17.49 -0.19
C ILE A 126 -6.95 -18.11 -1.35
N THR A 127 -5.62 -18.24 -1.19
CA THR A 127 -4.71 -18.69 -2.25
C THR A 127 -4.27 -20.15 -2.05
N ARG A 128 -4.75 -20.80 -0.98
CA ARG A 128 -4.55 -22.23 -0.69
C ARG A 128 -5.75 -23.04 -1.15
#